data_AF-A0A0U3MXW0-F1
#
_entry.id   AF-A0A0U3MXW0-F1
#
_cell.length_a   1.000
_cell.length_b   1.000
_cell.length_c   1.000
_cell.angle_alpha   90.00
_cell.angle_beta   90.00
_cell.angle_gamma   90.00
#
_symmetry.space_group_name_H-M   'P 1'
#
loop_
_entity.id
_entity.type
_entity.pdbx_description
1 polymer ?
#
loop_
_entity_poly.entity_id
_entity_poly.type
_entity_poly.pdbx_seq_one_letter_code
_entity_poly.pdbx_strand_id
1 'polypeptide(L)' 'MAHVLDGCVLWVVDYRLDGRPCRWIRALRVVAPPHALIQEELDELYGSRAELVELRAATEEERVAFIRGEPPPRP' A
#
# COMPACT_ATOMS: atom_id res chain seq x y z
N MET A 1 15.70 -11.81 13.06
CA MET A 1 15.92 -10.37 13.28
C MET A 1 15.08 -9.63 12.25
N ALA A 2 13.90 -9.15 12.61
CA ALA A 2 13.10 -8.32 11.71
C ALA A 2 13.75 -6.94 11.69
N HIS A 3 14.21 -6.50 10.52
CA HIS A 3 14.68 -5.13 10.33
C HIS A 3 13.51 -4.21 10.64
N VAL A 4 13.59 -3.54 11.79
CA VAL A 4 12.61 -2.53 12.19
C VAL A 4 12.60 -1.48 11.09
N LEU A 5 11.41 -1.24 10.53
CA LEU A 5 11.10 -0.16 9.61
C LEU A 5 11.18 1.18 10.36
N ASP A 6 12.34 1.50 10.97
CA ASP A 6 12.54 2.72 11.73
C ASP A 6 12.32 3.94 10.82
N GLY A 7 11.18 4.60 10.99
CA GLY A 7 10.77 5.77 10.22
C GLY A 7 9.84 5.51 9.02
N CYS A 8 9.33 4.28 8.82
CA CYS A 8 8.32 3.98 7.81
C CYS A 8 6.99 3.52 8.43
N VAL A 9 5.88 3.91 7.79
CA VAL A 9 4.53 3.44 8.08
C VAL A 9 4.10 2.52 6.95
N LEU A 10 3.49 1.38 7.30
CA LEU A 10 2.83 0.52 6.33
C LEU A 10 1.45 1.06 6.01
N TRP A 11 1.17 1.23 4.72
CA TRP A 11 -0.09 1.70 4.17
C TRP A 11 -0.76 0.58 3.42
N VAL A 12 -2.02 0.33 3.73
CA VAL A 12 -2.91 -0.45 2.88
C VAL A 12 -3.46 0.49 1.83
N VAL A 13 -3.31 0.07 0.59
CA VAL A 13 -3.76 0.82 -0.54
C VAL A 13 -4.76 -0.07 -1.29
N ASP A 14 -5.96 0.44 -1.46
CA ASP A 14 -7.02 -0.21 -2.22
C ASP A 14 -7.21 0.57 -3.52
N TYR A 15 -7.17 -0.15 -4.63
CA TYR A 15 -7.26 0.45 -5.96
C TYR A 15 -8.03 -0.47 -6.91
N ARG A 16 -8.54 0.08 -8.00
CA ARG A 16 -9.08 -0.70 -9.11
C ARG A 16 -8.09 -0.72 -10.25
N LEU A 17 -7.85 -1.89 -10.82
CA LEU A 17 -7.09 -2.06 -12.05
C LEU A 17 -8.01 -2.64 -13.13
N ASP A 18 -8.29 -1.87 -14.18
CA ASP A 18 -9.29 -2.21 -15.20
C ASP A 18 -10.64 -2.64 -14.60
N GLY A 19 -11.08 -1.94 -13.55
CA GLY A 19 -12.32 -2.24 -12.81
C GLY A 19 -12.25 -3.43 -11.85
N ARG A 20 -11.11 -4.13 -11.76
CA ARG A 20 -10.91 -5.22 -10.78
C ARG A 20 -10.36 -4.66 -9.48
N PRO A 21 -10.95 -5.01 -8.32
CA PRO A 21 -10.47 -4.50 -7.05
C PRO A 21 -9.17 -5.22 -6.65
N CYS A 22 -8.16 -4.43 -6.28
CA CYS A 22 -6.82 -4.85 -5.95
C CYS A 22 -6.38 -4.19 -4.64
N ARG A 23 -5.55 -4.91 -3.87
CA ARG A 23 -4.95 -4.42 -2.61
C ARG A 23 -3.47 -4.68 -2.61
N TRP A 24 -2.72 -3.71 -2.10
CA TRP A 24 -1.27 -3.74 -1.91
C TRP A 24 -0.94 -3.11 -0.57
N ILE A 25 0.19 -3.53 0.01
CA ILE A 25 0.74 -2.96 1.24
C ILE A 25 2.06 -2.29 0.87
N ARG A 26 2.19 -1.01 1.20
CA ARG A 26 3.37 -0.19 0.86
C ARG A 26 3.99 0.38 2.12
N ALA A 27 5.32 0.24 2.25
CA ALA A 27 6.08 0.92 3.29
C ALA A 27 6.49 2.31 2.79
N LEU A 28 5.98 3.37 3.43
CA LEU A 28 6.31 4.76 3.09
C LEU A 28 6.94 5.47 4.28
N ARG A 29 7.90 6.35 4.01
CA ARG A 29 8.53 7.17 5.07
C ARG A 29 7.53 8.19 5.61
N VAL A 30 7.59 8.45 6.92
CA VAL A 30 6.69 9.39 7.63
C VAL A 30 6.75 10.82 7.07
N VAL A 31 7.85 11.20 6.44
CA VAL A 31 8.10 12.58 5.97
C VAL A 31 7.41 12.93 4.65
N ALA A 32 6.82 11.97 3.95
CA ALA A 32 6.21 12.21 2.64
C ALA A 32 4.67 12.09 2.71
N PRO A 33 3.93 12.89 1.92
CA PRO A 33 2.49 12.75 1.82
C PRO A 33 2.17 11.42 1.12
N PRO A 34 1.58 10.44 1.82
CA PRO A 34 1.45 9.08 1.33
C PRO A 34 0.52 9.01 0.11
N HIS A 35 -0.50 9.87 0.07
CA HIS A 35 -1.46 9.90 -1.03
C HIS A 35 -0.83 10.28 -2.37
N ALA A 36 -0.03 11.35 -2.40
CA ALA A 36 0.60 11.80 -3.64
C ALA A 36 1.58 10.77 -4.20
N LEU A 37 2.40 10.16 -3.33
CA LEU A 37 3.33 9.11 -3.72
C LEU A 37 2.62 7.89 -4.29
N ILE A 38 1.54 7.44 -3.64
CA ILE A 38 0.78 6.29 -4.11
C ILE A 38 0.07 6.57 -5.44
N GLN A 39 -0.46 7.79 -5.62
CA GLN A 39 -1.06 8.18 -6.90
C GLN A 39 -0.02 8.20 -8.03
N GLU A 40 1.16 8.76 -7.78
CA GLU A 40 2.28 8.78 -8.73
C GLU A 40 2.73 7.34 -9.06
N GLU A 41 2.92 6.48 -8.06
CA GLU A 41 3.28 5.07 -8.29
C GLU A 41 2.21 4.32 -9.10
N LEU A 42 0.91 4.56 -8.86
CA LEU A 42 -0.16 3.94 -9.66
C LEU A 42 -0.15 4.42 -11.11
N ASP A 43 0.08 5.72 -11.33
CA ASP A 43 0.15 6.30 -12.68
C ASP A 43 1.39 5.79 -13.43
N GLU A 44 2.54 5.69 -12.76
CA GLU A 44 3.77 5.13 -13.36
C GLU A 44 3.61 3.66 -13.75
N LEU A 45 2.96 2.86 -12.90
CA LEU A 45 2.82 1.41 -13.12
C LEU A 45 1.71 1.05 -14.10
N TYR A 46 0.58 1.76 -14.02
CA TYR A 46 -0.67 1.36 -14.69
C TYR A 46 -1.31 2.50 -15.48
N GLY A 47 -0.84 3.74 -15.33
CA GLY A 47 -1.43 4.93 -15.92
C GLY A 47 -2.91 5.06 -15.57
N SER A 48 -3.70 5.47 -16.56
CA SER A 48 -5.16 5.66 -16.43
C SER A 48 -5.95 4.36 -16.19
N ARG A 49 -5.32 3.18 -16.16
CA ARG A 49 -5.98 1.90 -15.87
C ARG A 49 -6.19 1.67 -14.38
N ALA A 50 -5.42 2.36 -13.54
CA ALA A 50 -5.53 2.28 -12.10
C ALA A 50 -6.30 3.47 -11.53
N GLU A 51 -7.18 3.19 -10.57
CA GLU A 51 -7.91 4.19 -9.80
C GLU A 51 -7.67 3.92 -8.31
N LEU A 52 -7.10 4.89 -7.58
CA LEU A 52 -6.97 4.80 -6.13
C LEU A 52 -8.36 4.90 -5.49
N VAL A 53 -8.75 3.90 -4.70
CA VAL A 53 -10.05 3.84 -4.01
C VAL A 53 -9.91 4.29 -2.57
N GLU A 54 -8.98 3.69 -1.83
CA GLU A 54 -8.74 4.00 -0.42
C GLU A 54 -7.25 3.92 -0.10
N LEU A 55 -6.81 4.80 0.80
CA LEU A 55 -5.48 4.76 1.36
C LEU A 55 -5.58 4.92 2.87
N ARG A 56 -5.10 3.92 3.61
CA ARG A 56 -5.11 3.94 5.07
C ARG A 56 -3.87 3.30 5.67
N ALA A 57 -3.56 3.61 6.92
CA ALA A 57 -2.52 2.89 7.64
C ALA A 57 -2.93 1.43 7.84
N ALA A 58 -1.95 0.53 7.74
CA ALA A 58 -2.15 -0.89 8.04
C ALA A 58 -2.41 -1.10 9.52
N THR A 59 -3.32 -2.02 9.86
CA THR A 59 -3.52 -2.49 11.23
C THR A 59 -2.31 -3.30 11.69
N GLU A 60 -2.19 -3.57 12.99
CA GLU A 60 -1.07 -4.37 13.50
C GLU A 60 -1.07 -5.78 12.90
N GLU A 61 -2.25 -6.39 12.74
CA GLU A 61 -2.40 -7.71 12.13
C GLU A 61 -1.90 -7.73 10.68
N GLU A 62 -2.25 -6.71 9.89
CA GLU A 62 -1.81 -6.57 8.50
C GLU A 62 -0.30 -6.32 8.40
N ARG A 63 0.28 -5.55 9.34
CA ARG A 63 1.74 -5.36 9.44
C ARG A 63 2.44 -6.68 9.72
N VAL A 64 1.93 -7.46 10.66
CA VAL A 64 2.49 -8.76 11.01
C VAL A 64 2.41 -9.72 9.82
N ALA A 65 1.26 -9.79 9.13
CA ALA A 65 1.10 -10.60 7.92
C ALA A 65 2.09 -10.19 6.83
N PHE A 66 2.27 -8.88 6.59
CA PHE A 66 3.24 -8.36 5.64
C PHE A 66 4.68 -8.74 6.01
N ILE A 67 5.06 -8.59 7.27
CA ILE A 67 6.40 -8.98 7.77
C ILE A 67 6.64 -10.49 7.61
N ARG A 68 5.59 -11.30 7.68
CA ARG A 68 5.63 -12.74 7.41
C ARG A 68 5.65 -13.11 5.93
N GLY A 69 5.48 -12.14 5.03
CA GLY A 69 5.40 -12.36 3.58
C GLY A 69 4.06 -12.94 3.12
N GLU A 70 3.00 -12.82 3.93
CA GLU A 70 1.67 -13.25 3.56
C GLU A 70 1.04 -12.22 2.58
N PRO A 71 0.34 -12.67 1.53
CA PRO A 71 -0.32 -11.75 0.60
C PRO A 71 -1.46 -11.01 1.32
N PRO A 72 -1.71 -9.73 0.99
CA PRO A 72 -2.83 -9.02 1.57
C PRO A 72 -4.15 -9.68 1.18
N PRO A 73 -5.16 -9.70 2.08
CA PRO A 73 -6.47 -10.19 1.73
C PRO A 73 -7.06 -9.34 0.60
N ARG A 74 -7.84 -9.96 -0.29
CA ARG A 74 -8.52 -9.18 -1.34
C ARG A 74 -9.48 -8.16 -0.70
N PRO A 75 -9.58 -6.95 -1.29
CA PRO A 75 -10.49 -5.90 -0.83
C PRO A 75 -11.96 -6.28 -0.98
#